data_AF-A0AA90NH34-F1
#
_entry.id   AF-A0AA90NH34-F1
#
_cell.length_a   1.000
_cell.length_b   1.000
_cell.length_c   1.000
_cell.angle_alpha   90.00
_cell.angle_beta   90.00
_cell.angle_gamma   90.00
#
_symmetry.space_group_name_H-M   'P 1'
#
loop_
_entity.id
_entity.type
_entity.pdbx_description
1 polymer ?
#
loop_
_entity_poly.entity_id
_entity_poly.type
_entity_poly.pdbx_seq_one_letter_code
_entity_poly.pdbx_strand_id
1 'polypeptide(L)'
;MRAQQGTRVRRRRSRRNQHFTEKDYVIIRQLLHKQRSPEQITGYLKRIGVRCFSHETIYRYIWRDKKKGGLLWKHLRCAQKRRRKRYKAYYSRGRIANKRNIADRLAEVETREILSHWEIDTVMGKRSIPVAFQVATLLAAFAHPDHLLLVGSRASVTYCLVAI
;
A
#
# COMPACT_ATOMS: atom_id res chain seq x y z
N MET A 1 5.64 -7.92 49.29
CA MET A 1 5.70 -8.69 48.02
C MET A 1 4.40 -9.44 47.62
N ARG A 2 3.46 -9.75 48.53
CA ARG A 2 2.22 -10.52 48.21
C ARG A 2 1.23 -9.82 47.26
N ALA A 3 1.13 -8.49 47.32
CA ALA A 3 0.24 -7.70 46.45
C ALA A 3 0.59 -7.82 44.94
N GLN A 4 1.88 -7.84 44.60
CA GLN A 4 2.34 -7.99 43.22
C GLN A 4 2.02 -9.39 42.67
N GLN A 5 2.19 -10.44 43.48
CA GLN A 5 1.80 -11.81 43.11
C GLN A 5 0.30 -11.91 42.83
N GLY A 6 -0.55 -11.37 43.71
CA GLY A 6 -2.01 -11.37 43.52
C GLY A 6 -2.44 -10.67 42.22
N THR A 7 -1.84 -9.52 41.90
CA THR A 7 -2.09 -8.80 40.65
C THR A 7 -1.64 -9.59 39.42
N ARG A 8 -0.48 -10.25 39.47
CA ARG A 8 0.01 -11.10 38.38
C ARG A 8 -0.92 -12.28 38.11
N VAL A 9 -1.41 -12.94 39.16
CA VAL A 9 -2.35 -14.07 39.05
C VAL A 9 -3.68 -13.62 38.42
N ARG A 10 -4.25 -12.50 38.88
CA ARG A 10 -5.48 -11.91 38.31
C ARG A 10 -5.30 -11.56 36.83
N ARG A 11 -4.21 -10.88 36.46
CA ARG A 11 -3.88 -10.57 35.06
C ARG A 11 -3.69 -11.84 34.21
N ARG A 12 -3.06 -12.89 34.75
CA ARG A 12 -2.89 -14.18 34.05
C ARG A 12 -4.22 -14.90 33.84
N ARG A 13 -5.14 -14.84 34.82
CA ARG A 13 -6.50 -15.42 34.71
C ARG A 13 -7.33 -14.69 33.65
N SER A 14 -7.32 -13.35 33.66
CA SER A 14 -8.03 -12.54 32.65
C SER A 14 -7.55 -12.85 31.22
N ARG A 15 -6.25 -13.09 31.01
CA ARG A 15 -5.67 -13.38 29.68
C ARG A 15 -5.89 -14.82 29.19
N ARG A 16 -6.46 -15.70 30.01
CA ARG A 16 -6.63 -17.13 29.69
C ARG A 16 -7.79 -17.38 28.72
N ASN A 17 -8.77 -16.49 28.70
CA ASN A 17 -9.96 -16.62 27.88
C ASN A 17 -9.61 -16.21 26.44
N GLN A 18 -9.29 -17.19 25.60
CA GLN A 18 -9.14 -16.96 24.18
C GLN A 18 -10.54 -16.77 23.57
N HIS A 19 -10.82 -15.57 23.06
CA HIS A 19 -12.11 -15.24 22.43
C HIS A 19 -12.30 -15.84 21.02
N PHE A 20 -11.25 -16.44 20.47
CA PHE A 20 -11.21 -16.96 19.10
C PHE A 20 -10.63 -18.37 19.11
N THR A 21 -11.26 -19.24 18.32
CA THR A 21 -10.93 -20.66 18.19
C THR A 21 -10.13 -20.88 16.90
N GLU A 22 -9.47 -22.03 16.77
CA GLU A 22 -8.69 -22.39 15.56
C GLU A 22 -9.54 -22.36 14.27
N LYS A 23 -10.83 -22.68 14.37
CA LYS A 23 -11.81 -22.58 13.27
C LYS A 23 -11.92 -21.15 12.74
N ASP A 24 -11.90 -20.16 13.62
CA ASP A 24 -12.00 -18.75 13.24
C ASP A 24 -10.74 -18.28 12.48
N TYR A 25 -9.58 -18.91 12.72
CA TYR A 25 -8.33 -18.57 12.04
C TYR A 25 -8.21 -19.17 10.63
N VAL A 26 -9.09 -20.10 10.24
CA VAL A 26 -9.08 -20.71 8.90
C VAL A 26 -9.26 -19.62 7.82
N ILE A 27 -10.26 -18.75 7.99
CA ILE A 27 -10.53 -17.67 7.04
C ILE A 27 -9.38 -16.65 7.00
N ILE A 28 -8.74 -16.38 8.16
CA ILE A 28 -7.58 -15.50 8.22
C ILE A 28 -6.42 -16.07 7.40
N ARG A 29 -6.12 -17.38 7.55
CA ARG A 29 -5.07 -18.04 6.76
C ARG A 29 -5.34 -17.91 5.26
N GLN A 30 -6.57 -18.21 4.82
CA GLN A 30 -6.95 -18.09 3.42
C GLN A 30 -6.77 -16.66 2.88
N LEU A 31 -7.19 -15.65 3.64
CA LEU A 31 -7.06 -14.25 3.23
C LEU A 31 -5.59 -13.77 3.25
N LEU A 32 -4.77 -14.25 4.18
CA LEU A 32 -3.33 -14.00 4.20
C LEU A 32 -2.66 -14.62 2.97
N HIS A 33 -3.02 -15.86 2.57
CA HIS A 33 -2.50 -16.47 1.35
C HIS A 33 -2.84 -15.66 0.08
N LYS A 34 -3.99 -14.97 0.08
CA LYS A 34 -4.37 -13.98 -0.95
C LYS A 34 -3.65 -12.63 -0.83
N GLN A 35 -2.58 -12.54 -0.03
CA GLN A 35 -1.75 -11.35 0.17
C GLN A 35 -2.53 -10.13 0.70
N ARG A 36 -3.64 -10.34 1.44
CA ARG A 36 -4.38 -9.25 2.11
C ARG A 36 -3.63 -8.82 3.37
N SER A 37 -3.51 -7.52 3.60
CA SER A 37 -2.98 -6.98 4.87
C SER A 37 -3.97 -7.25 6.01
N PRO A 38 -3.53 -7.41 7.27
CA PRO A 38 -4.41 -7.58 8.43
C PRO A 38 -5.55 -6.55 8.51
N GLU A 39 -5.28 -5.29 8.19
CA GLU A 39 -6.26 -4.20 8.15
C GLU A 39 -7.33 -4.45 7.07
N GLN A 40 -6.91 -4.80 5.86
CA GLN A 40 -7.81 -5.22 4.78
C GLN A 40 -8.64 -6.45 5.15
N ILE A 41 -8.06 -7.43 5.85
CA ILE A 41 -8.79 -8.61 6.34
C ILE A 41 -9.90 -8.16 7.29
N THR A 42 -9.59 -7.28 8.26
CA THR A 42 -10.63 -6.78 9.16
C THR A 42 -11.74 -6.02 8.44
N GLY A 43 -11.39 -5.16 7.47
CA GLY A 43 -12.36 -4.41 6.69
C GLY A 43 -13.23 -5.32 5.81
N TYR A 44 -12.62 -6.35 5.21
CA TYR A 44 -13.33 -7.35 4.43
C TYR A 44 -14.31 -8.16 5.30
N LEU A 45 -13.87 -8.66 6.46
CA LEU A 45 -14.72 -9.41 7.40
C LEU A 45 -15.90 -8.57 7.90
N LYS A 46 -15.67 -7.28 8.19
CA LYS A 46 -16.73 -6.33 8.58
C LYS A 46 -17.79 -6.18 7.49
N ARG A 47 -17.36 -6.11 6.23
CA ARG A 47 -18.26 -5.94 5.09
C ARG A 47 -19.16 -7.16 4.85
N ILE A 48 -18.64 -8.36 5.05
CA ILE A 48 -19.38 -9.61 4.84
C ILE A 48 -20.22 -10.04 6.06
N GLY A 49 -20.21 -9.27 7.16
CA GLY A 49 -20.99 -9.58 8.37
C GLY A 49 -20.48 -10.79 9.18
N VAL A 50 -19.27 -11.28 8.89
CA VAL A 50 -18.68 -12.41 9.63
C VAL A 50 -18.00 -11.89 10.89
N ARG A 51 -17.88 -12.74 11.92
CA ARG A 51 -17.20 -12.42 13.18
C ARG A 51 -15.85 -11.74 12.93
N CYS A 52 -15.74 -10.50 13.38
CA CYS A 52 -14.62 -9.63 13.05
C CYS A 52 -13.49 -9.77 14.07
N PHE A 53 -12.27 -9.85 13.55
CA PHE A 53 -11.06 -9.73 14.34
C PHE A 53 -10.59 -8.28 14.34
N SER A 54 -9.96 -7.83 15.43
CA SER A 54 -9.10 -6.65 15.36
C SER A 54 -7.82 -7.00 14.61
N HIS A 55 -7.27 -6.03 13.85
CA HIS A 55 -6.02 -6.22 13.11
C HIS A 55 -4.87 -6.60 14.04
N GLU A 56 -4.91 -6.15 15.30
CA GLU A 56 -3.89 -6.47 16.30
C GLU A 56 -3.97 -7.94 16.74
N THR A 57 -5.16 -8.51 16.78
CA THR A 57 -5.33 -9.95 17.04
C THR A 57 -4.75 -10.78 15.90
N ILE A 58 -4.98 -10.37 14.65
CA ILE A 58 -4.38 -11.01 13.48
C ILE A 58 -2.85 -10.91 13.53
N TYR A 59 -2.28 -9.73 13.84
CA TYR A 59 -0.84 -9.59 14.03
C TYR A 59 -0.31 -10.50 15.13
N ARG A 60 -0.94 -10.53 16.31
CA ARG A 60 -0.54 -11.42 17.41
C ARG A 60 -0.57 -12.89 17.00
N TYR A 61 -1.55 -13.30 16.20
CA TYR A 61 -1.62 -14.66 15.66
C TYR A 61 -0.43 -14.97 14.73
N ILE A 62 -0.14 -14.08 13.76
CA ILE A 62 0.99 -14.24 12.84
C ILE A 62 2.33 -14.31 13.58
N TRP A 63 2.54 -13.45 14.58
CA TRP A 63 3.78 -13.45 15.35
C TRP A 63 3.91 -14.65 16.28
N ARG A 64 2.80 -15.17 16.82
CA ARG A 64 2.79 -16.44 17.57
C ARG A 64 3.14 -17.62 16.67
N ASP A 65 2.60 -17.67 15.46
CA ASP A 65 2.93 -18.67 14.45
C ASP A 65 4.43 -18.63 14.11
N LYS A 66 4.96 -17.43 13.80
CA LYS A 66 6.39 -17.24 13.56
C LYS A 66 7.26 -17.72 14.73
N LYS A 67 6.86 -17.43 15.98
CA LYS A 67 7.60 -17.89 17.17
C LYS A 67 7.60 -19.42 17.30
N LYS A 68 6.56 -20.10 16.79
CA LYS A 68 6.47 -21.56 16.72
C LYS A 68 7.18 -22.17 15.51
N GLY A 69 7.82 -21.36 14.66
CA GLY A 69 8.48 -21.81 13.44
C GLY A 69 7.59 -21.80 12.18
N GLY A 70 6.37 -21.28 12.28
CA GLY A 70 5.46 -21.17 11.14
C GLY A 70 5.85 -20.07 10.13
N LEU A 71 5.18 -20.10 8.99
CA LEU A 71 5.52 -19.31 7.81
C LEU A 71 4.49 -18.22 7.48
N LEU A 72 3.43 -18.03 8.28
CA LEU A 72 2.36 -17.08 7.95
C LEU A 72 2.87 -15.66 7.70
N TRP A 73 3.90 -15.26 8.43
CA TRP A 73 4.49 -13.92 8.32
C TRP A 73 5.09 -13.62 6.94
N LYS A 74 5.40 -14.65 6.14
CA LYS A 74 5.90 -14.48 4.76
C LYS A 74 4.82 -13.95 3.82
N HIS A 75 3.53 -14.13 4.14
CA HIS A 75 2.41 -13.62 3.37
C HIS A 75 2.05 -12.15 3.69
N LEU A 76 2.82 -11.48 4.54
CA LEU A 76 2.69 -10.05 4.76
C LEU A 76 3.51 -9.29 3.70
N ARG A 77 2.82 -8.59 2.78
CA ARG A 77 3.40 -7.79 1.68
C ARG A 77 4.56 -6.88 2.10
N CYS A 78 4.52 -6.35 3.31
CA CYS A 78 5.50 -5.39 3.82
C CYS A 78 6.47 -5.98 4.86
N ALA A 79 6.25 -7.18 5.40
CA ALA A 79 7.04 -7.69 6.52
C ALA A 79 8.49 -8.07 6.14
N GLN A 80 8.73 -8.40 4.87
CA GLN A 80 10.05 -8.77 4.36
C GLN A 80 10.94 -7.57 4.02
N LYS A 81 10.37 -6.36 3.89
CA LYS A 81 11.13 -5.18 3.49
C LYS A 81 11.86 -4.62 4.70
N ARG A 82 13.18 -4.85 4.79
CA ARG A 82 14.03 -4.18 5.77
C ARG A 82 14.02 -2.67 5.50
N ARG A 83 13.29 -1.91 6.32
CA ARG A 83 13.25 -0.45 6.21
C ARG A 83 14.64 0.10 6.55
N ARG A 84 15.29 0.77 5.58
CA ARG A 84 16.55 1.48 5.83
C ARG A 84 16.28 2.64 6.79
N LYS A 85 17.12 2.81 7.80
CA LYS A 85 17.09 4.01 8.68
C LYS A 85 17.31 5.26 7.81
N ARG A 86 16.48 6.30 8.00
CA ARG A 86 16.49 7.52 7.17
C ARG A 86 17.60 8.50 7.57
N TYR A 87 18.08 8.45 8.82
CA TYR A 87 19.13 9.33 9.33
C TYR A 87 20.53 8.80 8.98
N LYS A 88 21.50 9.70 8.74
CA LYS A 88 22.91 9.41 8.37
C LYS A 88 23.13 8.63 7.06
N ALA A 89 22.13 8.52 6.20
CA ALA A 89 22.31 7.96 4.85
C ALA A 89 22.74 9.07 3.88
N TYR A 90 23.90 8.92 3.24
CA TYR A 90 24.31 9.78 2.13
C TYR A 90 23.23 9.75 1.04
N TYR A 91 22.76 10.93 0.61
CA TYR A 91 21.65 11.05 -0.34
C TYR A 91 22.15 10.80 -1.76
N SER A 92 22.19 9.51 -2.16
CA SER A 92 22.80 9.07 -3.42
C SER A 92 21.94 9.28 -4.67
N ARG A 93 20.78 9.95 -4.58
CA ARG A 93 19.84 10.07 -5.71
C ARG A 93 20.23 11.15 -6.72
N GLY A 94 21.24 11.96 -6.43
CA GLY A 94 21.59 13.13 -7.24
C GLY A 94 20.53 14.23 -7.18
N ARG A 95 20.90 15.45 -7.58
CA ARG A 95 19.96 16.54 -7.85
C ARG A 95 19.63 16.48 -9.35
N ILE A 96 18.35 16.64 -9.72
CA ILE A 96 17.97 16.78 -11.13
C ILE A 96 18.61 18.09 -11.63
N ALA A 97 19.50 17.99 -12.61
CA ALA A 97 20.08 19.15 -13.28
C ALA A 97 19.01 19.83 -14.16
N ASN A 98 19.10 21.15 -14.32
CA ASN A 98 18.24 21.93 -15.22
C ASN A 98 16.73 21.87 -14.90
N LYS A 99 16.36 21.67 -13.63
CA LYS A 99 14.96 21.86 -13.22
C LYS A 99 14.61 23.35 -13.29
N ARG A 100 13.45 23.67 -13.89
CA ARG A 100 12.91 25.03 -13.86
C ARG A 100 12.50 25.38 -12.42
N ASN A 101 12.76 26.61 -11.98
CA ASN A 101 12.36 27.04 -10.65
C ASN A 101 10.83 27.23 -10.64
N ILE A 102 10.19 26.96 -9.51
CA ILE A 102 8.77 27.26 -9.30
C ILE A 102 8.52 28.77 -9.46
N ALA A 103 9.52 29.60 -9.11
CA ALA A 103 9.46 31.05 -9.30
C ALA A 103 9.43 31.49 -10.77
N ASP A 104 9.84 30.64 -11.72
CA ASP A 104 9.86 30.97 -13.15
C ASP A 104 8.52 30.66 -13.85
N ARG A 105 7.46 30.34 -13.08
CA ARG A 105 6.11 30.12 -13.60
C ARG A 105 5.51 31.43 -14.09
N LEU A 106 4.76 31.35 -15.19
CA LEU A 106 3.96 32.49 -15.66
C LEU A 106 2.82 32.75 -14.67
N ALA A 107 2.49 34.03 -14.43
CA ALA A 107 1.45 34.42 -13.47
C ALA A 107 0.08 33.80 -13.77
N GLU A 108 -0.21 33.52 -15.04
CA GLU A 108 -1.43 32.87 -15.52
C GLU A 108 -1.60 31.42 -15.02
N VAL A 109 -0.52 30.76 -14.61
CA VAL A 109 -0.54 29.38 -14.09
C VAL A 109 -1.10 29.34 -12.66
N GLU A 110 -0.97 30.43 -11.89
CA GLU A 110 -1.39 30.48 -10.49
C GLU A 110 -2.93 30.41 -10.35
N THR A 111 -3.67 30.92 -11.34
CA THR A 111 -5.15 30.91 -11.31
C THR A 111 -5.73 29.52 -11.52
N ARG A 112 -4.98 28.59 -12.16
CA ARG A 112 -5.41 27.22 -12.48
C ARG A 112 -6.74 27.11 -13.24
N GLU A 113 -7.15 28.19 -13.90
CA GLU A 113 -8.42 28.27 -14.63
C GLU A 113 -8.36 27.52 -15.96
N ILE A 114 -7.16 27.38 -16.54
CA ILE A 114 -6.94 26.65 -17.79
C ILE A 114 -6.52 25.22 -17.48
N LEU A 115 -7.20 24.24 -18.10
CA LEU A 115 -6.92 22.80 -17.92
C LEU A 115 -5.46 22.42 -18.26
N SER A 116 -4.74 23.21 -19.05
CA SER A 116 -3.32 23.00 -19.37
C SER A 116 -2.35 23.44 -18.27
N HIS A 117 -2.81 24.13 -17.22
CA HIS A 117 -1.97 24.58 -16.09
C HIS A 117 -1.83 23.53 -14.98
N TRP A 118 -2.33 22.31 -15.21
CA TRP A 118 -2.22 21.21 -14.25
C TRP A 118 -0.82 20.59 -14.31
N GLU A 119 0.10 21.14 -13.52
CA GLU A 119 1.43 20.55 -13.32
C GLU A 119 1.37 19.36 -12.34
N ILE A 120 2.06 18.27 -12.67
CA ILE A 120 2.27 17.12 -11.80
C ILE A 120 3.73 17.08 -11.38
N ASP A 121 3.98 16.75 -10.12
CA ASP A 121 5.33 16.61 -9.59
C ASP A 121 6.14 15.58 -10.39
N THR A 122 7.31 16.00 -10.86
CA THR A 122 8.27 15.08 -11.50
C THR A 122 8.99 14.27 -10.43
N VAL A 123 8.73 12.97 -10.39
CA VAL A 123 9.36 12.05 -9.44
C VAL A 123 10.48 11.27 -10.12
N MET A 124 11.68 11.24 -9.51
CA MET A 124 12.76 10.38 -10.00
C MET A 124 12.49 8.91 -9.69
N GLY A 125 12.46 8.10 -10.76
CA GLY A 125 12.37 6.65 -10.65
C GLY A 125 13.68 5.99 -10.21
N LYS A 126 13.63 4.68 -9.92
CA LYS A 126 14.79 3.88 -9.47
C LYS A 126 15.97 3.87 -10.45
N ARG A 127 15.75 4.22 -11.72
CA ARG A 127 16.76 4.25 -12.80
C ARG A 127 17.37 5.64 -13.02
N SER A 128 17.14 6.61 -12.13
CA SER A 128 17.60 8.01 -12.29
C SER A 128 17.04 8.73 -13.53
N ILE A 129 16.09 8.11 -14.23
CA ILE A 129 15.33 8.71 -15.31
C ILE A 129 14.15 9.45 -14.66
N PRO A 130 13.94 10.75 -14.94
CA PRO A 130 12.74 11.44 -14.51
C PRO A 130 11.54 10.77 -15.18
N VAL A 131 10.65 10.21 -14.37
CA VAL A 131 9.41 9.63 -14.89
C VAL A 131 8.35 10.73 -14.74
N ALA A 132 8.17 11.51 -15.80
CA ALA A 132 7.00 12.36 -15.91
C ALA A 132 5.81 11.43 -16.22
N PHE A 133 4.87 11.31 -15.30
CA PHE A 133 3.54 10.81 -15.64
C PHE A 133 2.84 11.93 -16.40
N GLN A 134 3.12 12.07 -17.70
CA GLN A 134 2.22 12.82 -18.57
C GLN A 134 0.91 12.04 -18.61
N VAL A 135 -0.07 12.44 -17.80
CA VAL A 135 -1.47 12.27 -18.19
C VAL A 135 -1.70 13.27 -19.31
N ALA A 136 -1.24 12.91 -20.51
CA ALA A 136 -1.76 13.51 -21.73
C ALA A 136 -3.24 13.15 -21.76
N THR A 137 -4.07 14.17 -21.59
CA THR A 137 -5.51 14.12 -21.77
C THR A 137 -5.85 13.43 -23.09
N LEU A 138 -6.26 12.16 -23.03
CA LEU A 138 -7.06 11.53 -24.09
C LEU A 138 -8.46 12.17 -24.06
N LEU A 139 -8.55 13.42 -24.53
CA LEU A 139 -9.80 13.98 -25.06
C LEU A 139 -9.61 14.20 -26.56
N ALA A 140 -9.58 13.08 -27.28
CA ALA A 140 -9.88 13.02 -28.70
C ALA A 140 -10.57 11.67 -29.01
N ALA A 141 -11.58 11.30 -28.21
CA ALA A 141 -12.32 10.05 -28.43
C ALA A 141 -13.82 10.13 -28.05
N PHE A 142 -14.41 11.32 -27.92
CA PHE A 142 -15.86 11.48 -27.70
C PHE A 142 -16.53 12.51 -28.62
N ALA A 143 -15.99 12.69 -29.83
CA ALA A 143 -16.69 13.45 -30.87
C ALA A 143 -16.23 13.02 -32.27
N HIS A 144 -16.56 11.78 -32.65
CA HIS A 144 -17.12 11.44 -33.97
C HIS A 144 -17.30 9.92 -34.07
N PRO A 145 -18.49 9.43 -34.48
CA PRO A 145 -18.58 8.11 -35.09
C PRO A 145 -17.82 8.19 -36.42
N ASP A 146 -17.27 7.09 -36.89
CA ASP A 146 -16.69 6.99 -38.24
C ASP A 146 -15.30 7.63 -38.39
N HIS A 147 -14.27 7.03 -37.78
CA HIS A 147 -13.02 6.72 -38.50
C HIS A 147 -12.06 5.88 -37.63
N LEU A 148 -11.85 4.64 -38.06
CA LEU A 148 -10.86 3.73 -37.51
C LEU A 148 -9.48 4.09 -38.09
N LEU A 149 -8.52 4.53 -37.26
CA LEU A 149 -7.12 4.54 -37.65
C LEU A 149 -6.25 3.95 -36.54
N LEU A 150 -5.70 2.77 -36.84
CA LEU A 150 -4.62 2.10 -36.15
C LEU A 150 -3.34 2.93 -36.28
N VAL A 151 -2.92 3.59 -35.19
CA VAL A 151 -1.52 4.01 -35.04
C VAL A 151 -0.87 3.09 -34.02
N GLY A 152 -0.25 2.03 -34.55
CA GLY A 152 0.63 1.16 -33.78
C GLY A 152 1.94 1.89 -33.47
N SER A 153 2.26 2.05 -32.19
CA SER A 153 3.61 2.37 -31.73
C SER A 153 4.07 1.28 -30.77
N ARG A 154 5.15 0.60 -31.18
CA ARG A 154 5.86 -0.45 -30.43
C ARG A 154 6.50 0.18 -29.20
N ALA A 155 5.84 0.08 -28.06
CA ALA A 155 6.50 0.06 -26.77
C ALA A 155 5.79 -0.95 -25.88
N SER A 156 6.45 -2.08 -25.63
CA SER A 156 5.98 -3.17 -24.78
C SER A 156 5.63 -2.66 -23.38
N VAL A 157 4.35 -2.37 -23.16
CA VAL A 157 3.77 -2.17 -21.83
C VAL A 157 2.74 -3.26 -21.64
N THR A 158 3.13 -4.27 -20.87
CA THR A 158 2.21 -5.29 -20.36
C THR A 158 1.27 -4.60 -19.37
N TYR A 159 0.10 -4.16 -19.82
CA TYR A 159 -0.95 -3.69 -18.93
C TYR A 159 -1.60 -4.93 -18.27
N CYS A 160 -1.23 -5.22 -17.02
CA CYS A 160 -2.07 -6.03 -16.15
C CYS A 160 -3.29 -5.17 -15.75
N LEU A 161 -4.37 -5.27 -16.52
CA LEU A 161 -5.70 -4.85 -16.11
C LEU A 161 -6.12 -5.73 -14.93
N VAL A 162 -6.21 -5.15 -13.73
CA VAL A 162 -7.04 -5.69 -12.65
C VAL A 162 -8.43 -5.10 -12.87
N ALA A 163 -9.32 -5.88 -13.45
CA ALA A 163 -10.75 -5.61 -13.45
C ALA A 163 -11.30 -5.77 -12.01
N ILE A 164 -12.14 -4.82 -11.61
CA ILE A 164 -13.15 -5.05 -10.56
C ILE A 164 -14.32 -5.77 -11.25
#